data_AF-G5AM84-F1
#
_entry.id   AF-G5AM84-F1
#
_cell.length_a   1.000
_cell.length_b   1.000
_cell.length_c   1.000
_cell.angle_alpha   90.00
_cell.angle_beta   90.00
_cell.angle_gamma   90.00
#
_symmetry.space_group_name_H-M   'P 1'
#
loop_
_entity.id
_entity.type
_entity.pdbx_description
1 polymer ?
#
loop_
_entity_poly.entity_id
_entity_poly.type
_entity_poly.pdbx_seq_one_letter_code
_entity_poly.pdbx_strand_id
1 'polypeptide(L)'
;IEAMASAVRGLRLWLVAPSGGVSRRFIASSPAAQLSLTELTEMRNDLFNKEKKRQLSLTPRTEKIEVKHVGKTDPGTVFVMNKNISTPYSCAMHLSEWYCRKSILALVDGQPWDMYKPLTKSCEIKFLTFKDCNPTEVNKAYWRSCAMMVGCVIERAFKDEYVVTLLRAPEVPVIAGAFCYDVVLDKRLDEWIPTKENLRSLTKDAHGLIYKDLPFETLEVEAKVALEIFQHNKYKIDFIEEKASQNPERTVKLHRIGDFIDVSEGPLIPRTSICFQYEVSAVHNLQPTQPCLVRRFQGLSLPVHLKAHFTVWDKLLERSRKM
;
A
#
# COMPACT_ATOMS: atom_id res chain seq x y z
N ILE A 1 14.73 73.42 22.05
CA ILE A 1 15.13 74.81 21.75
C ILE A 1 15.93 74.68 20.46
N GLU A 2 15.47 74.97 19.27
CA GLU A 2 14.39 75.80 18.69
C GLU A 2 13.75 74.98 17.54
N ALA A 3 12.43 74.94 17.33
CA ALA A 3 11.61 76.01 16.73
C ALA A 3 12.21 76.51 15.40
N MET A 4 11.48 76.71 14.30
CA MET A 4 10.07 76.56 13.97
C MET A 4 10.00 76.89 12.47
N ALA A 5 9.01 76.29 11.80
CA ALA A 5 8.17 77.00 10.82
C ALA A 5 8.83 77.35 9.46
N SER A 6 8.12 77.55 8.35
CA SER A 6 6.69 77.48 8.02
C SER A 6 6.61 77.24 6.52
N ALA A 7 5.49 76.65 6.11
CA ALA A 7 5.01 76.54 4.74
C ALA A 7 4.92 77.89 4.00
N VAL A 8 4.85 77.85 2.66
CA VAL A 8 3.63 78.10 1.86
C VAL A 8 3.90 77.95 0.33
N ARG A 9 2.99 77.17 -0.29
CA ARG A 9 2.47 77.09 -1.68
C ARG A 9 3.15 77.84 -2.85
N GLY A 10 3.30 77.10 -3.97
CA GLY A 10 3.36 77.64 -5.33
C GLY A 10 2.80 76.62 -6.35
N LEU A 11 1.93 77.08 -7.24
CA LEU A 11 1.17 76.28 -8.21
C LEU A 11 1.91 76.16 -9.55
N ARG A 12 1.80 74.96 -10.16
CA ARG A 12 1.65 74.64 -11.60
C ARG A 12 2.87 74.52 -12.54
N LEU A 13 2.92 73.30 -13.11
CA LEU A 13 3.21 72.89 -14.51
C LEU A 13 4.67 73.09 -14.99
N TRP A 14 5.37 72.17 -15.67
CA TRP A 14 5.02 71.34 -16.84
C TRP A 14 5.93 70.07 -16.90
N LEU A 15 5.36 68.98 -17.44
CA LEU A 15 5.91 67.87 -18.25
C LEU A 15 7.36 67.35 -18.06
N VAL A 16 7.52 66.01 -17.99
CA VAL A 16 8.14 65.14 -19.03
C VAL A 16 8.03 63.65 -18.61
N ALA A 17 7.94 62.79 -19.63
CA ALA A 17 7.50 61.38 -19.69
C ALA A 17 8.43 60.33 -19.01
N PRO A 18 8.01 59.05 -18.91
CA PRO A 18 8.44 58.10 -17.89
C PRO A 18 9.66 57.26 -18.31
N SER A 19 10.55 56.98 -17.35
CA SER A 19 11.57 55.94 -17.45
C SER A 19 11.12 54.68 -16.70
N GLY A 20 11.30 53.53 -17.35
CA GLY A 20 10.69 52.25 -17.01
C GLY A 20 11.01 51.72 -15.62
N GLY A 21 9.96 51.34 -14.90
CA GLY A 21 10.03 50.51 -13.71
C GLY A 21 9.84 49.04 -14.07
N VAL A 22 10.87 48.23 -13.80
CA VAL A 22 10.85 46.77 -13.90
C VAL A 22 9.76 46.22 -12.97
N SER A 23 8.65 45.77 -13.56
CA SER A 23 7.60 45.05 -12.85
C SER A 23 8.11 43.64 -12.50
N ARG A 24 8.62 43.47 -11.27
CA ARG A 24 8.77 42.14 -10.67
C ARG A 24 7.36 41.55 -10.52
N ARG A 25 6.96 40.76 -11.50
CA ARG A 25 5.80 39.86 -11.38
C ARG A 25 6.11 38.87 -10.27
N PHE A 26 5.55 39.10 -9.09
CA PHE A 26 5.38 38.06 -8.10
C PHE A 26 4.49 36.99 -8.73
N ILE A 27 5.09 35.86 -9.10
CA ILE A 27 4.34 34.66 -9.45
C ILE A 27 3.70 34.23 -8.13
N ALA A 28 2.44 34.60 -7.96
CA ALA A 28 1.59 33.98 -6.95
C ALA A 28 1.50 32.50 -7.33
N SER A 29 2.26 31.66 -6.63
CA SER A 29 1.96 30.24 -6.59
C SER A 29 0.57 30.14 -5.98
N SER A 30 -0.43 29.83 -6.81
CA SER A 30 -1.73 29.42 -6.32
C SER A 30 -1.51 28.35 -5.24
N PRO A 31 -2.15 28.45 -4.07
CA PRO A 31 -2.13 27.34 -3.12
C PRO A 31 -2.70 26.16 -3.88
N ALA A 32 -1.89 25.10 -4.05
CA ALA A 32 -2.33 23.88 -4.71
C ALA A 32 -3.67 23.49 -4.08
N ALA A 33 -4.73 23.43 -4.89
CA ALA A 33 -6.04 23.01 -4.42
C ALA A 33 -5.85 21.68 -3.70
N GLN A 34 -6.12 21.65 -2.40
CA GLN A 34 -6.06 20.41 -1.63
C GLN A 34 -7.21 19.55 -2.15
N LEU A 35 -6.88 18.61 -3.03
CA LEU A 35 -7.83 17.61 -3.54
C LEU A 35 -8.41 16.87 -2.34
N SER A 36 -9.72 16.63 -2.38
CA SER A 36 -10.39 15.79 -1.38
C SER A 36 -9.81 14.36 -1.40
N LEU A 37 -9.94 13.64 -0.29
CA LEU A 37 -9.46 12.24 -0.21
C LEU A 37 -10.09 11.36 -1.30
N THR A 38 -11.37 11.58 -1.60
CA THR A 38 -12.10 10.87 -2.65
C THR A 38 -11.50 11.14 -4.03
N GLU A 39 -11.29 12.40 -4.39
CA GLU A 39 -10.67 12.78 -5.68
C GLU A 39 -9.24 12.23 -5.80
N LEU A 40 -8.49 12.20 -4.70
CA LEU A 40 -7.16 11.60 -4.65
C LEU A 40 -7.20 10.09 -4.91
N THR A 41 -8.16 9.37 -4.29
CA THR A 41 -8.31 7.93 -4.53
C THR A 41 -8.75 7.64 -5.96
N GLU A 42 -9.66 8.42 -6.54
CA GLU A 42 -10.09 8.27 -7.92
C GLU A 42 -8.93 8.48 -8.90
N MET A 43 -8.18 9.58 -8.73
CA MET A 43 -7.00 9.88 -9.53
C MET A 43 -5.96 8.76 -9.46
N ARG A 44 -5.67 8.23 -8.26
CA ARG A 44 -4.74 7.10 -8.09
C ARG A 44 -5.22 5.85 -8.82
N ASN A 45 -6.51 5.53 -8.72
CA ASN A 45 -7.09 4.39 -9.41
C ASN A 45 -7.08 4.55 -10.94
N ASP A 46 -7.30 5.77 -11.44
CA ASP A 46 -7.22 6.06 -12.88
C ASP A 46 -5.81 5.89 -13.43
N LEU A 47 -4.80 6.40 -12.71
CA LEU A 47 -3.39 6.19 -13.06
C LEU A 47 -3.02 4.70 -13.05
N PHE A 48 -3.46 3.96 -12.03
CA PHE A 48 -3.24 2.51 -11.95
C PHE A 48 -3.92 1.76 -13.12
N ASN A 49 -5.17 2.11 -13.42
CA ASN A 49 -5.91 1.53 -14.54
C ASN A 49 -5.26 1.85 -15.89
N LYS A 50 -4.75 3.08 -16.06
CA LYS A 50 -4.03 3.52 -17.27
C LYS A 50 -2.75 2.72 -17.47
N GLU A 51 -1.96 2.53 -16.42
CA GLU A 51 -0.73 1.75 -16.48
C GLU A 51 -1.01 0.26 -16.73
N LYS A 52 -2.01 -0.32 -16.07
CA LYS A 52 -2.46 -1.70 -16.33
C LYS A 52 -2.88 -1.89 -17.78
N LYS A 53 -3.65 -0.95 -18.36
CA LYS A 53 -4.03 -0.98 -19.78
C LYS A 53 -2.82 -0.84 -20.70
N ARG A 54 -1.86 0.03 -20.36
CA ARG A 54 -0.60 0.20 -21.10
C ARG A 54 0.17 -1.13 -21.16
N GLN A 55 0.37 -1.80 -20.03
CA GLN A 55 1.07 -3.08 -19.97
C GLN A 55 0.37 -4.18 -20.79
N LEU A 56 -0.96 -4.26 -20.72
CA LEU A 56 -1.73 -5.18 -21.55
C LEU A 56 -1.59 -4.87 -23.06
N SER A 57 -1.60 -3.58 -23.43
CA SER A 57 -1.45 -3.16 -24.83
C SER A 57 -0.07 -3.47 -25.43
N LEU A 58 0.97 -3.61 -24.59
CA LEU A 58 2.31 -4.03 -25.02
C LEU A 58 2.36 -5.52 -25.43
N THR A 59 1.35 -6.31 -25.05
CA THR A 59 1.24 -7.72 -25.43
C THR A 59 0.02 -7.94 -26.34
N PRO A 60 -0.02 -7.37 -27.57
CA PRO A 60 -1.21 -7.45 -28.42
C PRO A 60 -1.42 -8.84 -29.03
N ARG A 61 -0.36 -9.64 -29.17
CA ARG A 61 -0.43 -11.01 -29.69
C ARG A 61 -0.25 -12.01 -28.55
N THR A 62 -1.11 -13.02 -28.53
CA THR A 62 -1.05 -14.09 -27.54
C THR A 62 0.13 -15.02 -27.84
N GLU A 63 1.22 -14.84 -27.11
CA GLU A 63 2.35 -15.77 -27.10
C GLU A 63 2.06 -16.90 -26.09
N LYS A 64 2.36 -18.14 -26.47
CA LYS A 64 2.19 -19.31 -25.61
C LYS A 64 3.47 -19.58 -24.83
N ILE A 65 3.32 -19.91 -23.54
CA ILE A 65 4.39 -20.32 -22.65
C ILE A 65 4.09 -21.69 -22.06
N GLU A 66 5.14 -22.46 -21.81
CA GLU A 66 5.05 -23.76 -21.16
C GLU A 66 5.38 -23.60 -19.68
N VAL A 67 4.46 -24.02 -18.82
CA VAL A 67 4.61 -23.95 -17.37
C VAL A 67 4.59 -25.36 -16.81
N LYS A 68 5.69 -25.80 -16.21
CA LYS A 68 5.83 -27.16 -15.69
C LYS A 68 5.59 -27.19 -14.19
N HIS A 69 4.71 -28.05 -13.72
CA HIS A 69 4.45 -28.25 -12.31
C HIS A 69 5.49 -29.17 -11.65
N VAL A 70 6.18 -28.66 -10.63
CA VAL A 70 7.20 -29.39 -9.84
C VAL A 70 6.75 -29.63 -8.40
N GLY A 71 5.43 -29.77 -8.19
CA GLY A 71 4.83 -30.09 -6.89
C GLY A 71 5.04 -31.56 -6.47
N LYS A 72 4.78 -31.84 -5.19
CA LYS A 72 4.79 -33.22 -4.65
C LYS A 72 3.66 -34.08 -5.24
N THR A 73 2.55 -33.44 -5.55
CA THR A 73 1.35 -34.04 -6.12
C THR A 73 1.31 -33.66 -7.60
N ASP A 74 0.89 -34.58 -8.47
CA ASP A 74 0.88 -34.42 -9.94
C ASP A 74 2.21 -33.91 -10.53
N PRO A 75 3.32 -34.63 -10.30
CA PRO A 75 4.64 -34.22 -10.77
C PRO A 75 4.71 -34.31 -12.31
N GLY A 76 5.28 -33.29 -12.93
CA GLY A 76 5.54 -33.30 -14.38
C GLY A 76 4.35 -32.89 -15.25
N THR A 77 3.25 -32.42 -14.64
CA THR A 77 2.15 -31.80 -15.38
C THR A 77 2.64 -30.55 -16.09
N VAL A 78 2.35 -30.41 -17.39
CA VAL A 78 2.73 -29.24 -18.18
C VAL A 78 1.47 -28.48 -18.58
N PHE A 79 1.48 -27.18 -18.38
CA PHE A 79 0.43 -26.27 -18.80
C PHE A 79 0.91 -25.40 -19.96
N VAL A 80 0.10 -25.29 -21.01
CA VAL A 80 0.33 -24.36 -22.11
C VAL A 80 -0.53 -23.12 -21.87
N MET A 81 0.12 -22.04 -21.46
CA MET A 81 -0.51 -20.82 -20.94
C MET A 81 -0.21 -19.61 -21.83
N ASN A 82 -0.89 -18.49 -21.59
CA ASN A 82 -0.67 -17.24 -22.33
C ASN A 82 0.29 -16.33 -21.56
N LYS A 83 1.37 -15.90 -22.21
CA LYS A 83 2.34 -14.95 -21.67
C LYS A 83 1.67 -13.63 -21.29
N ASN A 84 2.07 -13.03 -20.17
CA ASN A 84 1.59 -11.76 -19.62
C ASN A 84 0.07 -11.68 -19.36
N ILE A 85 -0.66 -12.81 -19.46
CA ILE A 85 -2.11 -12.87 -19.25
C ILE A 85 -2.44 -13.97 -18.23
N SER A 86 -1.96 -15.19 -18.46
CA SER A 86 -2.20 -16.31 -17.56
C SER A 86 -1.46 -16.13 -16.24
N THR A 87 -2.08 -16.60 -15.17
CA THR A 87 -1.56 -16.47 -13.80
C THR A 87 -1.33 -17.85 -13.17
N PRO A 88 -0.53 -17.95 -12.10
CA PRO A 88 -0.48 -19.14 -11.27
C PRO A 88 -1.85 -19.66 -10.83
N TYR A 89 -2.78 -18.75 -10.52
CA TYR A 89 -4.15 -19.11 -10.18
C TYR A 89 -4.88 -19.80 -11.33
N SER A 90 -4.72 -19.33 -12.57
CA SER A 90 -5.24 -20.04 -13.75
C SER A 90 -4.67 -21.46 -13.85
N CYS A 91 -3.37 -21.65 -13.60
CA CYS A 91 -2.75 -22.98 -13.57
C CYS A 91 -3.36 -23.88 -12.48
N ALA A 92 -3.62 -23.33 -11.29
CA ALA A 92 -4.29 -24.06 -10.22
C ALA A 92 -5.72 -24.50 -10.60
N MET A 93 -6.45 -23.67 -11.37
CA MET A 93 -7.79 -24.01 -11.87
C MET A 93 -7.79 -25.23 -12.81
N HIS A 94 -6.72 -25.45 -13.57
CA HIS A 94 -6.61 -26.64 -14.43
C HIS A 94 -6.34 -27.93 -13.65
N LEU A 95 -5.87 -27.84 -12.41
CA LEU A 95 -5.64 -29.00 -11.55
C LEU A 95 -6.91 -29.37 -10.79
N SER A 96 -7.30 -28.55 -9.81
CA SER A 96 -8.52 -28.75 -9.04
C SER A 96 -8.87 -27.53 -8.21
N GLU A 97 -10.13 -27.45 -7.79
CA GLU A 97 -10.60 -26.41 -6.87
C GLU A 97 -9.84 -26.43 -5.53
N TRP A 98 -9.34 -27.60 -5.11
CA TRP A 98 -8.55 -27.73 -3.89
C TRP A 98 -7.27 -26.86 -3.97
N TYR A 99 -6.57 -26.85 -5.11
CA TYR A 99 -5.42 -25.96 -5.31
C TYR A 99 -5.84 -24.49 -5.31
N CYS A 100 -6.96 -24.13 -5.95
CA CYS A 100 -7.44 -22.76 -5.95
C CYS A 100 -7.70 -22.22 -4.54
N ARG A 101 -8.23 -23.06 -3.64
CA ARG A 101 -8.55 -22.66 -2.26
C ARG A 101 -7.36 -22.73 -1.29
N LYS A 102 -6.39 -23.62 -1.51
CA LYS A 102 -5.26 -23.86 -0.60
C LYS A 102 -3.98 -23.13 -0.97
N SER A 103 -3.77 -22.84 -2.25
CA SER A 103 -2.57 -22.18 -2.73
C SER A 103 -2.60 -20.70 -2.39
N ILE A 104 -1.65 -20.27 -1.57
CA ILE A 104 -1.54 -18.87 -1.14
C ILE A 104 -0.51 -18.13 -1.99
N LEU A 105 0.61 -18.79 -2.28
CA LEU A 105 1.66 -18.28 -3.15
C LEU A 105 2.05 -19.35 -4.16
N ALA A 106 2.69 -18.92 -5.23
CA ALA A 106 3.43 -19.79 -6.13
C ALA A 106 4.93 -19.54 -5.99
N LEU A 107 5.73 -20.59 -6.09
CA LEU A 107 7.16 -20.48 -6.38
C LEU A 107 7.34 -20.68 -7.88
N VAL A 108 7.89 -19.67 -8.53
CA VAL A 108 8.22 -19.66 -9.95
C VAL A 108 9.73 -19.62 -10.07
N ASP A 109 10.36 -20.68 -10.58
CA ASP A 109 11.82 -20.84 -10.64
C ASP A 109 12.52 -20.58 -9.27
N GLY A 110 11.86 -20.96 -8.17
CA GLY A 110 12.36 -20.75 -6.80
C GLY A 110 12.08 -19.37 -6.21
N GLN A 111 11.51 -18.42 -6.96
CA GLN A 111 11.13 -17.10 -6.45
C GLN A 111 9.65 -17.05 -6.05
N PRO A 112 9.28 -16.41 -4.94
CA PRO A 112 7.89 -16.32 -4.52
C PRO A 112 7.12 -15.32 -5.40
N TRP A 113 5.95 -15.75 -5.86
CA TRP A 113 5.13 -15.09 -6.86
C TRP A 113 3.67 -15.06 -6.42
N ASP A 114 2.98 -13.95 -6.68
CA ASP A 114 1.57 -13.80 -6.35
C ASP A 114 0.71 -14.69 -7.24
N MET A 115 -0.38 -15.21 -6.68
CA MET A 115 -1.29 -16.07 -7.41
C MET A 115 -1.97 -15.37 -8.60
N TYR A 116 -2.20 -14.06 -8.51
CA TYR A 116 -2.82 -13.24 -9.57
C TYR A 116 -1.82 -12.45 -10.42
N LYS A 117 -0.51 -12.61 -10.19
CA LYS A 117 0.50 -11.94 -11.01
C LYS A 117 0.72 -12.71 -12.31
N PRO A 118 0.65 -12.06 -13.49
CA PRO A 118 0.87 -12.73 -14.78
C PRO A 118 2.26 -13.36 -14.91
N LEU A 119 2.35 -14.47 -15.65
CA LEU A 119 3.61 -15.15 -15.95
C LEU A 119 4.25 -14.55 -17.22
N THR A 120 5.53 -14.21 -17.14
CA THR A 120 6.24 -13.49 -18.22
C THR A 120 7.07 -14.40 -19.14
N LYS A 121 7.39 -15.62 -18.70
CA LYS A 121 8.22 -16.59 -19.43
C LYS A 121 7.78 -18.02 -19.12
N SER A 122 8.34 -19.00 -19.83
CA SER A 122 8.20 -20.42 -19.47
C SER A 122 8.97 -20.69 -18.17
N CYS A 123 8.31 -21.34 -17.21
CA CYS A 123 8.83 -21.49 -15.85
C CYS A 123 8.45 -22.84 -15.23
N GLU A 124 9.14 -23.19 -14.17
CA GLU A 124 8.67 -24.24 -13.25
C GLU A 124 7.85 -23.63 -12.11
N ILE A 125 6.67 -24.19 -11.85
CA ILE A 125 5.72 -23.72 -10.84
C ILE A 125 5.54 -24.74 -9.72
N LYS A 126 5.54 -24.25 -8.48
CA LYS A 126 5.17 -25.02 -7.28
C LYS A 126 4.24 -24.20 -6.41
N PHE A 127 3.10 -24.77 -6.03
CA PHE A 127 2.17 -24.11 -5.14
C PHE A 127 2.61 -24.23 -3.68
N LEU A 128 2.47 -23.13 -2.94
CA LEU A 128 2.76 -23.05 -1.51
C LEU A 128 1.48 -22.90 -0.69
N THR A 129 1.43 -23.62 0.43
CA THR A 129 0.32 -23.62 1.37
C THR A 129 0.78 -23.32 2.80
N PHE A 130 -0.15 -22.93 3.68
CA PHE A 130 0.15 -22.72 5.10
C PHE A 130 0.64 -23.97 5.85
N LYS A 131 0.37 -25.17 5.31
CA LYS A 131 0.70 -26.45 5.97
C LYS A 131 1.96 -27.11 5.40
N ASP A 132 2.70 -26.42 4.54
CA ASP A 132 3.95 -26.92 4.01
C ASP A 132 5.03 -26.97 5.11
N CYS A 133 6.08 -27.78 4.88
CA CYS A 133 7.18 -27.93 5.83
C CYS A 133 7.92 -26.60 6.11
N ASN A 134 8.02 -25.73 5.10
CA ASN A 134 8.68 -24.42 5.20
C ASN A 134 7.72 -23.30 4.75
N PRO A 135 6.76 -22.87 5.60
CA PRO A 135 5.75 -21.87 5.24
C PRO A 135 6.25 -20.42 5.42
N THR A 136 7.56 -20.20 5.55
CA THR A 136 8.15 -18.89 5.88
C THR A 136 7.74 -17.79 4.90
N GLU A 137 7.80 -18.06 3.59
CA GLU A 137 7.44 -17.06 2.57
C GLU A 137 5.93 -16.78 2.56
N VAL A 138 5.10 -17.81 2.76
CA VAL A 138 3.64 -17.68 2.89
C VAL A 138 3.29 -16.84 4.12
N ASN A 139 3.95 -17.10 5.24
CA ASN A 139 3.72 -16.33 6.46
C ASN A 139 4.11 -14.87 6.24
N LYS A 140 5.31 -14.57 5.70
CA LYS A 140 5.72 -13.20 5.40
C LYS A 140 4.71 -12.47 4.51
N ALA A 141 4.26 -13.09 3.43
CA ALA A 141 3.23 -12.53 2.55
C ALA A 141 1.92 -12.27 3.30
N TYR A 142 1.49 -13.19 4.16
CA TYR A 142 0.30 -13.03 4.99
C TYR A 142 0.40 -11.81 5.93
N TRP A 143 1.52 -11.64 6.63
CA TRP A 143 1.72 -10.48 7.53
C TRP A 143 1.74 -9.17 6.76
N ARG A 144 2.37 -9.12 5.58
CA ARG A 144 2.36 -7.94 4.71
C ARG A 144 0.96 -7.59 4.23
N SER A 145 0.19 -8.57 3.78
CA SER A 145 -1.20 -8.38 3.36
C SER A 145 -2.08 -7.88 4.50
N CYS A 146 -1.89 -8.43 5.70
CA CYS A 146 -2.61 -7.97 6.88
C CYS A 146 -2.25 -6.52 7.23
N ALA A 147 -0.97 -6.14 7.18
CA ALA A 147 -0.54 -4.77 7.42
C ALA A 147 -1.15 -3.80 6.38
N MET A 148 -1.18 -4.16 5.11
CA MET A 148 -1.79 -3.35 4.04
C MET A 148 -3.31 -3.14 4.28
N MET A 149 -4.01 -4.17 4.77
CA MET A 149 -5.42 -4.05 5.13
C MET A 149 -5.65 -3.06 6.29
N VAL A 150 -4.76 -3.01 7.29
CA VAL A 150 -4.81 -1.98 8.34
C VAL A 150 -4.69 -0.59 7.72
N GLY A 151 -3.75 -0.39 6.81
CA GLY A 151 -3.56 0.88 6.11
C GLY A 151 -4.85 1.36 5.42
N CYS A 152 -5.53 0.46 4.71
CA CYS A 152 -6.81 0.74 4.06
C CYS A 152 -7.92 1.14 5.05
N VAL A 153 -8.01 0.43 6.18
CA VAL A 153 -9.00 0.72 7.21
C VAL A 153 -8.72 2.06 7.88
N ILE A 154 -7.46 2.35 8.19
CA ILE A 154 -7.05 3.61 8.85
C ILE A 154 -7.31 4.82 7.95
N GLU A 155 -7.01 4.75 6.65
CA GLU A 155 -7.26 5.87 5.73
C GLU A 155 -8.75 6.24 5.67
N ARG A 156 -9.65 5.27 5.90
CA ARG A 156 -11.12 5.45 5.84
C ARG A 156 -11.79 5.71 7.19
N ALA A 157 -11.11 5.43 8.30
CA ALA A 157 -11.73 5.46 9.62
C ALA A 157 -11.83 6.87 10.23
N PHE A 158 -10.95 7.78 9.85
CA PHE A 158 -10.93 9.15 10.38
C PHE A 158 -11.85 10.07 9.56
N LYS A 159 -12.33 11.14 10.18
CA LYS A 159 -13.11 12.17 9.49
C LYS A 159 -12.26 12.89 8.46
N ASP A 160 -12.87 13.33 7.37
CA ASP A 160 -12.21 14.05 6.27
C ASP A 160 -11.48 15.34 6.71
N GLU A 161 -11.87 15.89 7.86
CA GLU A 161 -11.22 17.06 8.47
C GLU A 161 -9.80 16.76 9.01
N TYR A 162 -9.48 15.49 9.27
CA TYR A 162 -8.18 15.07 9.81
C TYR A 162 -7.34 14.45 8.72
N VAL A 163 -6.12 14.98 8.55
CA VAL A 163 -5.17 14.42 7.59
C VAL A 163 -4.54 13.16 8.17
N VAL A 164 -4.70 12.05 7.45
CA VAL A 164 -4.06 10.76 7.76
C VAL A 164 -2.96 10.51 6.73
N THR A 165 -1.72 10.40 7.19
CA THR A 165 -0.57 10.11 6.31
C THR A 165 0.00 8.74 6.64
N LEU A 166 -0.15 7.81 5.69
CA LEU A 166 0.41 6.47 5.78
C LEU A 166 1.91 6.50 5.47
N LEU A 167 2.76 5.95 6.34
CA LEU A 167 4.22 5.96 6.16
C LEU A 167 4.67 4.68 5.47
N ARG A 168 4.80 3.61 6.25
CA ARG A 168 5.32 2.31 5.80
C ARG A 168 4.75 1.18 6.65
N ALA A 169 4.71 -0.01 6.06
CA ALA A 169 4.49 -1.25 6.79
C ALA A 169 5.87 -1.82 7.18
N PRO A 170 6.34 -1.64 8.42
CA PRO A 170 7.61 -2.24 8.85
C PRO A 170 7.53 -3.77 8.77
N GLU A 171 8.59 -4.39 8.23
CA GLU A 171 8.67 -5.85 8.17
C GLU A 171 8.99 -6.42 9.56
N VAL A 172 7.94 -6.87 10.25
CA VAL A 172 8.06 -7.49 11.57
C VAL A 172 8.09 -9.01 11.42
N PRO A 173 9.04 -9.72 12.06
CA PRO A 173 9.04 -11.17 12.07
C PRO A 173 7.76 -11.75 12.67
N VAL A 174 7.24 -12.82 12.09
CA VAL A 174 6.05 -13.57 12.55
C VAL A 174 6.08 -13.89 14.04
N ILE A 175 7.28 -14.17 14.56
CA ILE A 175 7.54 -14.57 15.95
C ILE A 175 7.26 -13.42 16.92
N ALA A 176 7.30 -12.16 16.48
CA ALA A 176 6.95 -11.02 17.33
C ALA A 176 5.49 -11.12 17.81
N GLY A 177 4.60 -11.62 16.95
CA GLY A 177 3.19 -11.86 17.28
C GLY A 177 2.25 -10.71 16.92
N ALA A 178 2.69 -9.71 16.15
CA ALA A 178 1.86 -8.63 15.61
C ALA A 178 2.41 -8.10 14.27
N PHE A 179 1.51 -7.68 13.36
CA PHE A 179 1.86 -6.84 12.22
C PHE A 179 1.74 -5.41 12.68
N CYS A 180 2.54 -4.56 12.06
CA CYS A 180 2.61 -3.15 12.39
C CYS A 180 2.39 -2.33 11.12
N TYR A 181 1.69 -1.21 11.26
CA TYR A 181 1.59 -0.20 10.22
C TYR A 181 1.84 1.18 10.84
N ASP A 182 2.79 1.92 10.28
CA ASP A 182 3.20 3.22 10.81
C ASP A 182 2.42 4.34 10.10
N VAL A 183 1.80 5.21 10.91
CA VAL A 183 0.91 6.28 10.46
C VAL A 183 1.25 7.57 11.19
N VAL A 184 1.18 8.70 10.48
CA VAL A 184 1.20 10.04 11.07
C VAL A 184 -0.21 10.60 10.96
N LEU A 185 -0.74 11.09 12.08
CA LEU A 185 -2.05 11.73 12.16
C LEU A 185 -1.89 13.25 12.26
N ASP A 186 -2.99 13.96 12.06
CA ASP A 186 -3.05 15.41 12.22
C ASP A 186 -2.59 15.84 13.62
N LYS A 187 -1.90 16.99 13.72
CA LYS A 187 -1.44 17.60 14.97
C LYS A 187 -2.56 17.79 15.99
N ARG A 188 -3.79 18.04 15.52
CA ARG A 188 -4.98 18.16 16.39
C ARG A 188 -5.27 16.87 17.16
N LEU A 189 -4.81 15.74 16.64
CA LEU A 189 -4.98 14.43 17.26
C LEU A 189 -3.73 13.99 18.01
N ASP A 190 -2.68 14.81 18.20
CA ASP A 190 -1.41 14.37 18.83
C ASP A 190 -1.59 13.78 20.24
N GLU A 191 -2.50 14.35 21.03
CA GLU A 191 -2.84 13.87 22.38
C GLU A 191 -3.87 12.73 22.37
N TRP A 192 -4.50 12.44 21.23
CA TRP A 192 -5.51 11.40 21.13
C TRP A 192 -4.90 10.01 21.28
N ILE A 193 -5.47 9.25 22.22
CA ILE A 193 -5.18 7.84 22.45
C ILE A 193 -6.43 7.04 22.11
N PRO A 194 -6.33 5.98 21.28
CA PRO A 194 -7.48 5.18 20.91
C PRO A 194 -8.08 4.47 22.13
N THR A 195 -9.39 4.59 22.30
CA THR A 195 -10.15 3.81 23.27
C THR A 195 -10.38 2.38 22.76
N LYS A 196 -10.81 1.49 23.65
CA LYS A 196 -11.20 0.11 23.27
C LYS A 196 -12.32 0.09 22.22
N GLU A 197 -13.23 1.06 22.25
CA GLU A 197 -14.32 1.17 21.27
C GLU A 197 -13.78 1.55 19.89
N ASN A 198 -12.82 2.47 19.82
CA ASN A 198 -12.19 2.86 18.56
C ASN A 198 -11.48 1.66 17.90
N LEU A 199 -10.76 0.85 18.68
CA LEU A 199 -10.09 -0.36 18.17
C LEU A 199 -11.10 -1.41 17.68
N ARG A 200 -12.23 -1.56 18.38
CA ARG A 200 -13.33 -2.44 17.94
C ARG A 200 -13.96 -1.96 16.63
N SER A 201 -14.14 -0.66 16.46
CA SER A 201 -14.63 -0.07 15.20
C SER A 201 -13.68 -0.36 14.04
N LEU A 202 -12.37 -0.11 14.22
CA LEU A 202 -11.35 -0.46 13.20
C LEU A 202 -11.38 -1.95 12.85
N THR A 203 -11.52 -2.80 13.86
CA THR A 203 -11.63 -4.25 13.66
C THR A 203 -12.89 -4.62 12.88
N LYS A 204 -14.02 -3.98 13.16
CA LYS A 204 -15.28 -4.18 12.42
C LYS A 204 -15.15 -3.77 10.95
N ASP A 205 -14.48 -2.65 10.67
CA ASP A 205 -14.24 -2.17 9.31
C ASP A 205 -13.30 -3.12 8.55
N ALA A 206 -12.27 -3.65 9.23
CA ALA A 206 -11.40 -4.68 8.67
C ALA A 206 -12.19 -5.95 8.32
N HIS A 207 -13.10 -6.40 9.19
CA HIS A 207 -14.00 -7.52 8.87
C HIS A 207 -14.96 -7.19 7.72
N GLY A 208 -15.41 -5.93 7.60
CA GLY A 208 -16.18 -5.46 6.44
C GLY A 208 -15.39 -5.58 5.13
N LEU A 209 -14.08 -5.29 5.16
CA LEU A 209 -13.17 -5.48 4.02
C LEU A 209 -12.94 -6.96 3.67
N ILE A 210 -12.82 -7.82 4.70
CA ILE A 210 -12.70 -9.28 4.53
C ILE A 210 -13.97 -9.85 3.87
N TYR A 211 -15.15 -9.41 4.32
CA TYR A 211 -16.42 -9.90 3.80
C TYR A 211 -16.67 -9.55 2.32
N LYS A 212 -16.07 -8.46 1.82
CA LYS A 212 -16.14 -8.07 0.41
C LYS A 212 -15.35 -9.00 -0.54
N ASP A 213 -14.51 -9.89 -0.01
CA ASP A 213 -13.67 -10.83 -0.77
C ASP A 213 -12.94 -10.19 -1.97
N LEU A 214 -12.15 -9.15 -1.67
CA LEU A 214 -11.42 -8.40 -2.69
C LEU A 214 -10.12 -9.13 -3.07
N PRO A 215 -9.78 -9.19 -4.37
CA PRO A 215 -8.48 -9.68 -4.80
C PRO A 215 -7.40 -8.62 -4.56
N PHE A 216 -6.19 -9.08 -4.25
CA PHE A 216 -4.99 -8.24 -4.26
C PHE A 216 -4.43 -8.20 -5.69
N GLU A 217 -4.48 -7.04 -6.32
CA GLU A 217 -3.89 -6.84 -7.64
C GLU A 217 -2.46 -6.33 -7.51
N THR A 218 -1.50 -7.01 -8.12
CA THR A 218 -0.10 -6.59 -8.15
C THR A 218 0.25 -6.01 -9.51
N LEU A 219 0.93 -4.86 -9.52
CA LEU A 219 1.44 -4.21 -10.72
C LEU A 219 2.90 -3.81 -10.51
N GLU A 220 3.77 -4.21 -11.43
CA GLU A 220 5.17 -3.77 -11.45
C GLU A 220 5.27 -2.54 -12.36
N VAL A 221 5.74 -1.42 -11.80
CA VAL A 221 5.81 -0.14 -12.50
C VAL A 221 7.19 0.49 -12.37
N GLU A 222 7.53 1.38 -13.29
CA GLU A 222 8.70 2.23 -13.14
C GLU A 222 8.51 3.22 -11.98
N ALA A 223 9.60 3.54 -11.28
CA ALA A 223 9.57 4.49 -10.17
C ALA A 223 8.91 5.83 -10.53
N LYS A 224 9.07 6.33 -11.76
CA LYS A 224 8.45 7.59 -12.22
C LYS A 224 6.92 7.56 -12.11
N VAL A 225 6.30 6.45 -12.52
CA VAL A 225 4.84 6.28 -12.48
C VAL A 225 4.37 6.11 -11.02
N ALA A 226 5.14 5.38 -10.21
CA ALA A 226 4.83 5.26 -8.78
C ALA A 226 4.89 6.62 -8.06
N LEU A 227 5.88 7.47 -8.38
CA LEU A 227 6.01 8.82 -7.83
C LEU A 227 4.82 9.72 -8.21
N GLU A 228 4.29 9.58 -9.43
CA GLU A 228 3.09 10.31 -9.87
C GLU A 228 1.86 9.90 -9.05
N ILE A 229 1.67 8.60 -8.80
CA ILE A 229 0.56 8.07 -7.98
C ILE A 229 0.63 8.57 -6.53
N PHE A 230 1.83 8.66 -5.96
CA PHE A 230 2.04 9.05 -4.56
C PHE A 230 2.53 10.49 -4.36
N GLN A 231 2.38 11.37 -5.36
CA GLN A 231 2.91 12.75 -5.35
C GLN A 231 2.51 13.58 -4.12
N HIS A 232 1.39 13.24 -3.47
CA HIS A 232 0.87 13.96 -2.30
C HIS A 232 1.50 13.50 -0.97
N ASN A 233 2.12 12.32 -0.92
CA ASN A 233 2.67 11.74 0.31
C ASN A 233 4.20 11.67 0.24
N LYS A 234 4.86 12.63 0.89
CA LYS A 234 6.32 12.76 0.94
C LYS A 234 7.01 11.49 1.45
N TYR A 235 6.45 10.85 2.48
CA TYR A 235 7.05 9.63 3.03
C TYR A 235 7.01 8.45 2.06
N LYS A 236 5.96 8.35 1.25
CA LYS A 236 5.85 7.32 0.21
C LYS A 236 6.80 7.61 -0.94
N ILE A 237 7.00 8.88 -1.30
CA ILE A 237 8.01 9.29 -2.29
C ILE A 237 9.41 8.85 -1.85
N ASP A 238 9.82 9.21 -0.63
CA ASP A 238 11.13 8.84 -0.09
C ASP A 238 11.32 7.31 -0.06
N PHE A 239 10.27 6.58 0.34
CA PHE A 239 10.27 5.11 0.34
C PHE A 239 10.38 4.50 -1.06
N ILE A 240 9.66 5.05 -2.04
CA ILE A 240 9.72 4.63 -3.45
C ILE A 240 11.11 4.87 -4.02
N GLU A 241 11.74 6.01 -3.72
CA GLU A 241 13.10 6.32 -4.15
C GLU A 241 14.13 5.38 -3.52
N GLU A 242 14.02 5.12 -2.22
CA GLU A 242 14.86 4.15 -1.51
C GLU A 242 14.75 2.76 -2.17
N LYS A 243 13.54 2.29 -2.46
CA LYS A 243 13.30 0.99 -3.11
C LYS A 243 13.77 0.95 -4.56
N ALA A 244 13.53 2.02 -5.30
CA ALA A 244 14.01 2.13 -6.68
C ALA A 244 15.54 2.15 -6.77
N SER A 245 16.23 2.65 -5.73
CA SER A 245 17.70 2.64 -5.68
C SER A 245 18.30 1.25 -5.43
N GLN A 246 17.57 0.37 -4.75
CA GLN A 246 17.98 -1.02 -4.46
C GLN A 246 17.84 -1.94 -5.68
N ASN A 247 16.91 -1.61 -6.59
CA ASN A 247 16.64 -2.41 -7.79
C ASN A 247 17.38 -1.82 -9.02
N PRO A 248 18.21 -2.59 -9.74
CA PRO A 248 18.91 -2.12 -10.94
C PRO A 248 17.98 -1.57 -12.03
N GLU A 249 16.79 -2.16 -12.15
CA GLU A 249 15.77 -1.79 -13.14
C GLU A 249 14.89 -0.61 -12.70
N ARG A 250 15.08 -0.08 -11.48
CA ARG A 250 14.27 1.01 -10.87
C ARG A 250 12.75 0.74 -10.91
N THR A 251 12.38 -0.53 -10.81
CA THR A 251 10.99 -0.99 -10.76
C THR A 251 10.51 -1.10 -9.31
N VAL A 252 9.22 -0.81 -9.11
CA VAL A 252 8.54 -0.82 -7.81
C VAL A 252 7.24 -1.61 -7.93
N LYS A 253 6.91 -2.38 -6.89
CA LYS A 253 5.69 -3.18 -6.81
C LYS A 253 4.59 -2.37 -6.14
N LEU A 254 3.50 -2.19 -6.88
CA LEU A 254 2.26 -1.61 -6.38
C LEU A 254 1.24 -2.71 -6.15
N HIS A 255 0.50 -2.58 -5.06
CA HIS A 255 -0.60 -3.47 -4.75
C HIS A 255 -1.88 -2.66 -4.58
N ARG A 256 -2.98 -3.19 -5.08
CA ARG A 256 -4.30 -2.58 -5.00
C ARG A 256 -5.31 -3.53 -4.35
N ILE A 257 -6.10 -2.99 -3.42
CA ILE A 257 -7.24 -3.67 -2.79
C ILE A 257 -8.46 -2.76 -2.94
N GLY A 258 -9.36 -3.10 -3.87
CA GLY A 258 -10.50 -2.24 -4.20
C GLY A 258 -10.04 -0.89 -4.72
N ASP A 259 -10.17 0.16 -3.91
CA ASP A 259 -9.78 1.54 -4.28
C ASP A 259 -8.47 1.98 -3.61
N PHE A 260 -7.97 1.17 -2.68
CA PHE A 260 -6.75 1.45 -1.92
C PHE A 260 -5.52 0.93 -2.66
N ILE A 261 -4.49 1.76 -2.79
CA ILE A 261 -3.23 1.43 -3.45
C ILE A 261 -2.09 1.69 -2.47
N ASP A 262 -1.20 0.71 -2.31
CA ASP A 262 -0.01 0.83 -1.48
C ASP A 262 1.22 0.22 -2.16
N VAL A 263 2.40 0.64 -1.70
CA VAL A 263 3.69 0.10 -2.08
C VAL A 263 4.11 -0.91 -1.01
N SER A 264 4.38 -2.14 -1.41
CA SER A 264 4.94 -3.14 -0.48
C SER A 264 6.03 -3.98 -1.11
N GLU A 265 6.84 -4.59 -0.25
CA GLU A 265 7.96 -5.41 -0.66
C GLU A 265 7.54 -6.88 -0.76
N GLY A 266 7.80 -7.49 -1.91
CA GLY A 266 7.50 -8.90 -2.11
C GLY A 266 6.01 -9.21 -2.34
N PRO A 267 5.65 -10.50 -2.32
CA PRO A 267 4.31 -10.94 -2.69
C PRO A 267 3.30 -10.84 -1.54
N LEU A 268 2.02 -10.84 -1.90
CA LEU A 268 0.84 -10.78 -1.05
C LEU A 268 -0.05 -12.01 -1.24
N ILE A 269 -1.02 -12.20 -0.34
CA ILE A 269 -2.05 -13.22 -0.46
C ILE A 269 -3.02 -12.89 -1.62
N PRO A 270 -3.70 -13.87 -2.22
CA PRO A 270 -4.56 -13.61 -3.37
C PRO A 270 -5.82 -12.82 -3.03
N ARG A 271 -6.47 -13.12 -1.90
CA ARG A 271 -7.79 -12.58 -1.54
C ARG A 271 -7.90 -12.23 -0.07
N THR A 272 -8.71 -11.23 0.25
CA THR A 272 -8.99 -10.83 1.64
C THR A 272 -9.74 -11.90 2.44
N SER A 273 -10.53 -12.76 1.78
CA SER A 273 -11.27 -13.86 2.42
C SER A 273 -10.38 -14.94 3.05
N ILE A 274 -9.08 -14.96 2.75
CA ILE A 274 -8.14 -15.88 3.41
C ILE A 274 -7.98 -15.54 4.89
N CYS A 275 -8.08 -14.25 5.23
CA CYS A 275 -8.04 -13.78 6.61
C CYS A 275 -9.37 -14.13 7.31
N PHE A 276 -9.31 -14.78 8.47
CA PHE A 276 -10.51 -15.19 9.22
C PHE A 276 -10.68 -14.38 10.50
N GLN A 277 -9.79 -14.59 11.46
CA GLN A 277 -9.72 -13.79 12.68
C GLN A 277 -8.81 -12.61 12.38
N TYR A 278 -9.27 -11.39 12.60
CA TYR A 278 -8.51 -10.18 12.36
C TYR A 278 -8.85 -9.17 13.45
N GLU A 279 -7.84 -8.62 14.14
CA GLU A 279 -8.07 -7.66 15.22
C GLU A 279 -6.95 -6.65 15.28
N VAL A 280 -7.32 -5.37 15.45
CA VAL A 280 -6.38 -4.29 15.73
C VAL A 280 -6.19 -4.25 17.24
N SER A 281 -5.00 -4.66 17.71
CA SER A 281 -4.74 -4.96 19.12
C SER A 281 -4.44 -3.71 19.94
N ALA A 282 -3.55 -2.86 19.45
CA ALA A 282 -3.04 -1.69 20.16
C ALA A 282 -2.49 -0.65 19.19
N VAL A 283 -2.31 0.57 19.70
CA VAL A 283 -1.62 1.65 18.99
C VAL A 283 -0.58 2.23 19.93
N HIS A 284 0.66 2.32 19.44
CA HIS A 284 1.78 2.83 20.20
C HIS A 284 2.31 4.09 19.55
N ASN A 285 2.51 5.14 20.34
CA ASN A 285 3.22 6.32 19.91
C ASN A 285 4.73 6.01 19.94
N LEU A 286 5.38 6.02 18.79
CA LEU A 286 6.83 5.91 18.72
C LEU A 286 7.46 7.21 19.25
N GLN A 287 8.63 7.09 19.89
CA GLN A 287 9.35 8.27 20.36
C GLN A 287 9.59 9.25 19.20
N PRO A 288 9.48 10.56 19.43
CA PRO A 288 9.53 11.55 18.37
C PRO A 288 10.95 11.62 17.77
N THR A 289 11.17 10.89 16.67
CA THR A 289 12.17 11.29 15.69
C THR A 289 11.61 12.54 15.02
N GLN A 290 11.95 13.71 15.59
CA GLN A 290 11.45 15.00 15.13
C GLN A 290 11.54 15.14 13.61
N PRO A 291 10.53 15.73 12.94
CA PRO A 291 9.49 16.61 13.49
C PRO A 291 8.08 16.00 13.65
N CYS A 292 7.88 14.69 13.47
CA CYS A 292 6.52 14.10 13.42
C CYS A 292 6.31 12.97 14.44
N LEU A 293 5.12 12.95 15.05
CA LEU A 293 4.67 11.87 15.93
C LEU A 293 4.21 10.67 15.08
N VAL A 294 5.00 9.59 15.08
CA VAL A 294 4.65 8.37 14.36
C VAL A 294 3.88 7.43 15.28
N ARG A 295 2.74 6.94 14.80
CA ARG A 295 1.87 5.98 15.49
C ARG A 295 1.97 4.63 14.83
N ARG A 296 2.32 3.63 15.62
CA ARG A 296 2.38 2.23 15.18
C ARG A 296 1.08 1.54 15.56
N PHE A 297 0.28 1.23 14.56
CA PHE A 297 -0.91 0.40 14.72
C PHE A 297 -0.49 -1.06 14.68
N GLN A 298 -0.79 -1.80 15.74
CA GLN A 298 -0.54 -3.23 15.84
C GLN A 298 -1.83 -4.01 15.63
N GLY A 299 -1.69 -5.17 15.01
CA GLY A 299 -2.79 -6.12 14.90
C GLY A 299 -2.32 -7.56 14.78
N LEU A 300 -3.29 -8.45 14.93
CA LEU A 300 -3.11 -9.89 14.83
C LEU A 300 -4.16 -10.45 13.88
N SER A 301 -3.77 -11.45 13.09
CA SER A 301 -4.70 -12.16 12.24
C SER A 301 -4.30 -13.62 12.06
N LEU A 302 -5.31 -14.48 11.89
CA LEU A 302 -5.14 -15.88 11.53
C LEU A 302 -5.97 -16.24 10.29
N PRO A 303 -5.39 -17.03 9.36
CA PRO A 303 -6.09 -17.42 8.15
C PRO A 303 -7.16 -18.49 8.43
N VAL A 304 -8.14 -18.63 7.52
CA VAL A 304 -9.20 -19.66 7.57
C VAL A 304 -8.64 -21.07 7.74
N HIS A 305 -7.42 -21.30 7.26
CA HIS A 305 -6.71 -22.57 7.29
C HIS A 305 -6.14 -22.96 8.66
N LEU A 306 -5.89 -21.98 9.52
CA LEU A 306 -5.23 -22.12 10.82
C LEU A 306 -6.05 -21.42 11.91
N LYS A 307 -7.31 -21.83 12.06
CA LYS A 307 -8.21 -21.27 13.07
C LYS A 307 -7.72 -21.63 14.48
N ALA A 308 -7.62 -20.62 15.34
CA ALA A 308 -7.37 -20.82 16.76
C ALA A 308 -8.68 -20.89 17.55
N HIS A 309 -8.67 -21.71 18.60
CA HIS A 309 -9.72 -21.69 19.62
C HIS A 309 -9.73 -20.35 20.36
N PHE A 310 -10.89 -19.91 20.87
CA PHE A 310 -11.04 -18.59 21.49
C PHE A 310 -10.01 -18.34 22.60
N THR A 311 -9.75 -19.34 23.45
CA THR A 311 -8.78 -19.22 24.56
C THR A 311 -7.35 -19.00 24.08
N VAL A 312 -6.99 -19.58 22.93
CA VAL A 312 -5.67 -19.40 22.32
C VAL A 312 -5.61 -18.03 21.65
N TRP A 313 -6.69 -17.62 20.98
CA TRP A 313 -6.81 -16.29 20.39
C TRP A 313 -6.60 -15.19 21.42
N ASP A 314 -7.27 -15.26 22.58
CA ASP A 314 -7.14 -14.27 23.64
C ASP A 314 -5.70 -14.15 24.16
N LYS A 315 -5.00 -15.28 24.31
CA LYS A 315 -3.58 -15.29 24.71
C LYS A 315 -2.67 -14.67 23.65
N LEU A 316 -2.94 -14.91 22.38
CA LEU A 316 -2.19 -14.28 21.28
C LEU A 316 -2.47 -12.78 21.22
N LEU A 317 -3.70 -12.36 21.49
CA LEU A 317 -4.09 -10.96 21.56
C LEU A 317 -3.43 -10.22 22.73
N GLU A 318 -3.28 -10.87 23.88
CA GLU A 318 -2.51 -10.31 25.01
C GLU A 318 -1.04 -10.08 24.65
N ARG A 319 -0.45 -10.97 23.85
CA ARG A 319 0.91 -10.82 23.33
C ARG A 319 1.01 -9.69 22.31
N SER A 320 0.03 -9.56 21.42
CA SER A 320 0.04 -8.57 20.33
C SER A 320 -0.23 -7.14 20.78
N ARG A 321 -0.57 -6.91 22.05
CA ARG A 321 -0.67 -5.57 22.67
C ARG A 321 0.67 -5.04 23.19
N LYS A 322 1.71 -5.86 23.15
CA LYS A 322 3.06 -5.47 23.60
C LYS A 322 3.83 -4.89 22.43
N MET A 323 4.53 -3.78 22.70
CA MET A 323 5.41 -3.12 21.75
C MET A 323 6.69 -3.92 21.51
#